data_AF-A0A433BBY6-F1
#
_entry.id   AF-A0A433BBY6-F1
#
_cell.length_a   1.000
_cell.length_b   1.000
_cell.length_c   1.000
_cell.angle_alpha   90.00
_cell.angle_beta   90.00
_cell.angle_gamma   90.00
#
_symmetry.space_group_name_H-M   'P 1'
#
loop_
_entity.id
_entity.type
_entity.pdbx_description
1 polymer ?
#
loop_
_entity_poly.entity_id
_entity_poly.type
_entity_poly.pdbx_seq_one_letter_code
_entity_poly.pdbx_strand_id
1 'polypeptide(L)'
;MSRIFKSLFGQVVLALVVGVIVGLVWPEQAIKLKPLGDGFIKLIKMLIPFIVFGVVVHGIAGTGDLKRVGRVGIKALIYFEVVTGIALVLGLVLAWVFQPGAGMNIDPSTLDGSALSAYKENAGKLTGGGFTEFALKLIPTTALSGFVSGDVMQVLLVSILFGCALALLGPKGERITSLIEDLSHALFKTMGLLIRLAPLGVLGAIAFTVGKYG
;
A
#
# COMPACT_ATOMS: atom_id res chain seq x y z
N MET A 1 25.72 -25.23 0.04
CA MET A 1 25.58 -23.87 -0.51
C MET A 1 24.33 -23.80 -1.38
N SER A 2 23.23 -23.12 -1.05
CA SER A 2 22.68 -22.69 0.24
C SER A 2 21.14 -22.73 0.09
N ARG A 3 20.39 -23.20 1.10
CA ARG A 3 18.90 -23.16 1.08
C ARG A 3 18.34 -21.73 0.95
N ILE A 4 19.18 -20.72 1.19
CA ILE A 4 18.86 -19.30 1.14
C ILE A 4 18.62 -18.85 -0.31
N PHE A 5 19.39 -19.32 -1.30
CA PHE A 5 19.15 -18.98 -2.72
C PHE A 5 17.91 -19.65 -3.31
N LYS A 6 17.38 -20.69 -2.66
CA LYS A 6 16.10 -21.31 -3.01
C LYS A 6 14.90 -20.64 -2.33
N SER A 7 15.14 -19.78 -1.32
CA SER A 7 14.06 -19.08 -0.64
C SER A 7 13.67 -17.81 -1.39
N LEU A 8 12.37 -17.48 -1.38
CA LEU A 8 11.84 -16.25 -1.98
C LEU A 8 12.55 -15.01 -1.43
N PHE A 9 12.81 -14.99 -0.13
CA PHE A 9 13.55 -13.91 0.51
C PHE A 9 14.96 -13.74 -0.08
N GLY A 10 15.72 -14.83 -0.22
CA GLY A 10 17.06 -14.78 -0.80
C GLY A 10 17.04 -14.37 -2.27
N GLN A 11 16.02 -14.80 -3.03
CA GLN A 11 15.83 -14.37 -4.42
C GLN A 11 15.54 -12.88 -4.54
N VAL A 12 14.70 -12.33 -3.66
CA VAL A 12 14.39 -10.89 -3.63
C VAL A 12 15.62 -10.07 -3.24
N VAL A 13 16.37 -10.50 -2.22
CA VAL A 13 17.62 -9.81 -1.82
C VAL A 13 18.65 -9.86 -2.94
N LEU A 14 18.82 -11.01 -3.60
CA LEU A 14 19.73 -11.13 -4.74
C LEU A 14 19.27 -10.22 -5.90
N ALA A 15 17.98 -10.21 -6.23
CA ALA A 15 17.42 -9.34 -7.24
C ALA A 15 17.61 -7.85 -6.93
N LEU A 16 17.51 -7.47 -5.65
CA LEU A 16 17.81 -6.11 -5.19
C LEU A 16 19.29 -5.77 -5.42
N VAL A 17 20.22 -6.62 -4.99
CA VAL A 17 21.67 -6.39 -5.18
C VAL A 17 22.02 -6.31 -6.66
N VAL A 18 21.49 -7.23 -7.48
CA VAL A 18 21.67 -7.21 -8.94
C VAL A 18 21.07 -5.94 -9.54
N GLY A 19 19.89 -5.52 -9.09
CA GLY A 19 19.25 -4.28 -9.53
C GLY A 19 20.11 -3.05 -9.26
N VAL A 20 20.71 -2.95 -8.06
CA VAL A 20 21.64 -1.86 -7.72
C VAL A 20 22.87 -1.88 -8.64
N ILE A 21 23.50 -3.05 -8.82
CA ILE A 21 24.68 -3.18 -9.68
C ILE A 21 24.36 -2.77 -11.13
N VAL A 22 23.25 -3.24 -11.68
CA VAL A 22 22.81 -2.88 -13.04
C VAL A 22 22.51 -1.38 -13.14
N GLY A 23 21.87 -0.79 -12.13
CA GLY A 23 21.61 0.65 -12.07
C GLY A 23 22.86 1.50 -12.08
N LEU A 24 23.91 1.10 -11.35
CA LEU A 24 25.17 1.85 -11.27
C LEU A 24 26.06 1.67 -12.51
N VAL A 25 26.13 0.45 -13.05
CA VAL A 25 27.07 0.11 -14.15
C VAL A 25 26.46 0.43 -15.53
N TRP A 26 25.15 0.21 -15.69
CA TRP A 26 24.44 0.38 -16.98
C TRP A 26 23.13 1.18 -16.81
N PRO A 27 23.22 2.48 -16.48
CA PRO A 27 22.05 3.30 -16.16
C PRO A 27 21.02 3.38 -17.30
N GLU A 28 21.47 3.50 -18.56
CA GLU A 28 20.54 3.56 -19.70
C GLU A 28 19.74 2.26 -19.89
N GLN A 29 20.36 1.10 -19.67
CA GLN A 29 19.68 -0.19 -19.76
C GLN A 29 18.80 -0.40 -18.52
N ALA A 30 19.24 0.05 -17.35
CA ALA A 30 18.50 -0.04 -16.10
C ALA A 30 17.16 0.73 -16.16
N ILE A 31 17.14 1.90 -16.79
CA ILE A 31 15.91 2.69 -16.97
C ILE A 31 14.88 1.91 -17.80
N LYS A 32 15.32 1.13 -18.80
CA LYS A 32 14.44 0.31 -19.65
C LYS A 32 13.81 -0.88 -18.91
N LEU A 33 14.30 -1.23 -17.71
CA LEU A 33 13.75 -2.30 -16.89
C LEU A 33 12.51 -1.87 -16.07
N LYS A 34 12.16 -0.58 -16.08
CA LYS A 34 10.97 -0.03 -15.39
C LYS A 34 9.68 -0.83 -15.61
N PRO A 35 9.34 -1.32 -16.83
CA PRO A 35 8.11 -2.06 -17.05
C PRO A 35 7.98 -3.34 -16.22
N LEU A 36 9.09 -3.97 -15.80
CA LEU A 36 9.08 -5.14 -14.91
C LEU A 36 8.56 -4.75 -13.52
N GLY A 37 9.05 -3.64 -12.98
CA GLY A 37 8.60 -3.09 -11.69
C GLY A 37 7.16 -2.61 -11.75
N ASP A 38 6.81 -1.82 -12.76
CA ASP A 38 5.45 -1.31 -12.95
C ASP A 38 4.45 -2.45 -13.14
N GLY A 39 4.80 -3.46 -13.95
CA GLY A 39 3.97 -4.63 -14.20
C GLY A 39 3.69 -5.41 -12.92
N PHE A 40 4.73 -5.69 -12.11
CA PHE A 40 4.55 -6.37 -10.82
C PHE A 40 3.65 -5.57 -9.87
N ILE A 41 3.90 -4.27 -9.72
CA ILE A 41 3.07 -3.40 -8.87
C ILE A 41 1.62 -3.38 -9.36
N LYS A 42 1.39 -3.33 -10.68
CA LYS A 42 0.05 -3.34 -11.26
C LYS A 42 -0.69 -4.65 -10.98
N LEU A 43 0.00 -5.79 -11.07
CA LEU A 43 -0.55 -7.10 -10.73
C LEU A 43 -0.97 -7.19 -9.26
N ILE A 44 -0.14 -6.68 -8.34
CA ILE A 44 -0.47 -6.65 -6.92
C ILE A 44 -1.64 -5.69 -6.65
N LYS A 45 -1.59 -4.46 -7.18
CA LYS A 45 -2.64 -3.45 -7.02
C LYS A 45 -4.01 -3.93 -7.51
N MET A 46 -4.06 -4.75 -8.55
CA MET A 46 -5.30 -5.35 -9.07
C MET A 46 -5.98 -6.26 -8.04
N LEU A 47 -5.22 -7.01 -7.24
CA LEU A 47 -5.79 -7.96 -6.26
C LEU A 47 -6.15 -7.32 -4.92
N ILE A 48 -5.50 -6.22 -4.53
CA ILE A 48 -5.66 -5.62 -3.20
C ILE A 48 -7.14 -5.33 -2.88
N PRO A 49 -7.94 -4.65 -3.74
CA PRO A 49 -9.36 -4.42 -3.46
C PRO A 49 -10.14 -5.68 -3.10
N PHE A 50 -9.96 -6.75 -3.87
CA PHE A 50 -10.66 -8.02 -3.65
C PHE A 50 -10.24 -8.70 -2.35
N ILE A 51 -8.94 -8.71 -2.06
CA ILE A 51 -8.40 -9.30 -0.82
C ILE A 51 -8.91 -8.52 0.40
N VAL A 52 -8.83 -7.18 0.35
CA VAL A 52 -9.31 -6.32 1.44
C VAL A 52 -10.78 -6.56 1.70
N PHE A 53 -11.60 -6.64 0.65
CA PHE A 53 -13.02 -6.97 0.81
C PHE A 53 -13.24 -8.31 1.50
N GLY A 54 -12.62 -9.37 0.98
CA GLY A 54 -12.77 -10.71 1.54
C GLY A 54 -12.34 -10.81 3.00
N VAL A 55 -11.16 -10.28 3.32
CA VAL A 55 -10.59 -10.33 4.68
C VAL A 55 -11.42 -9.53 5.68
N VAL A 56 -11.86 -8.32 5.31
CA VAL A 56 -12.63 -7.47 6.23
C VAL A 56 -14.04 -8.04 6.44
N VAL A 57 -14.71 -8.46 5.36
CA VAL A 57 -16.06 -9.05 5.46
C VAL A 57 -16.01 -10.33 6.29
N HIS A 58 -15.11 -11.25 5.97
CA HIS A 58 -14.94 -12.50 6.73
C HIS A 58 -14.54 -12.22 8.18
N GLY A 59 -13.63 -11.27 8.42
CA GLY A 59 -13.21 -10.90 9.77
C GLY A 59 -14.37 -10.40 10.62
N ILE A 60 -15.22 -9.52 10.08
CA ILE A 60 -16.37 -8.97 10.82
C ILE A 60 -17.47 -10.02 11.00
N ALA A 61 -17.87 -10.67 9.92
CA ALA A 61 -18.95 -11.66 9.93
C ALA A 61 -18.60 -12.89 10.78
N GLY A 62 -17.36 -13.37 10.70
CA GLY A 62 -16.87 -14.53 11.44
C GLY A 62 -16.77 -14.32 12.95
N THR A 63 -16.65 -13.06 13.43
CA THR A 63 -16.59 -12.81 14.88
C THR A 63 -17.97 -12.85 15.54
N GLY A 64 -19.06 -12.60 14.78
CA GLY A 64 -20.45 -12.53 15.28
C GLY A 64 -20.76 -11.41 16.29
N ASP A 65 -19.75 -10.77 16.89
CA ASP A 65 -19.87 -9.71 17.89
C ASP A 65 -19.38 -8.36 17.35
N LEU A 66 -20.33 -7.54 16.89
CA LEU A 66 -20.04 -6.18 16.38
C LEU A 66 -19.41 -5.27 17.45
N LYS A 67 -19.73 -5.45 18.74
CA LYS A 67 -19.14 -4.63 19.82
C LYS A 67 -17.65 -4.94 19.97
N ARG A 68 -17.29 -6.23 19.84
CA ARG A 68 -15.89 -6.65 19.83
C ARG A 68 -15.16 -6.11 18.62
N VAL A 69 -15.74 -6.19 17.43
CA VAL A 69 -15.16 -5.63 16.19
C VAL A 69 -14.89 -4.13 16.35
N GLY A 70 -15.87 -3.35 16.79
CA GLY A 70 -15.71 -1.91 17.01
C GLY A 70 -14.62 -1.59 18.04
N ARG A 71 -14.54 -2.35 19.14
CA ARG A 71 -13.48 -2.19 20.15
C ARG A 71 -12.09 -2.49 19.59
N VAL A 72 -11.95 -3.54 18.78
CA VAL A 72 -10.68 -3.88 18.11
C VAL A 72 -10.31 -2.81 17.10
N GLY A 73 -11.26 -2.30 16.32
CA GLY A 73 -11.05 -1.22 15.36
C GLY A 73 -10.55 0.07 16.02
N ILE A 74 -11.19 0.51 17.11
CA ILE A 74 -10.74 1.70 17.85
C ILE A 74 -9.35 1.48 18.46
N LYS A 75 -9.09 0.30 19.04
CA LYS A 75 -7.74 -0.03 19.56
C LYS A 75 -6.69 -0.01 18.45
N ALA A 76 -7.02 -0.52 17.27
CA ALA A 76 -6.13 -0.49 16.11
C ALA A 76 -5.87 0.94 15.63
N LEU A 77 -6.88 1.82 15.62
CA LEU A 77 -6.73 3.23 15.26
C LEU A 77 -5.81 3.98 16.23
N ILE A 78 -6.05 3.81 17.55
CA ILE A 78 -5.19 4.42 18.58
C ILE A 78 -3.76 3.87 18.46
N TYR A 79 -3.61 2.56 18.26
CA TYR A 79 -2.30 1.94 18.05
C TYR A 79 -1.60 2.53 16.81
N PHE A 80 -2.31 2.65 15.68
CA PHE A 80 -1.76 3.20 14.45
C PHE A 80 -1.31 4.65 14.63
N GLU A 81 -2.13 5.48 15.27
CA GLU A 81 -1.81 6.89 15.52
C GLU A 81 -0.58 7.03 16.43
N VAL A 82 -0.51 6.27 17.53
CA VAL A 82 0.62 6.31 18.46
C VAL A 82 1.91 5.86 17.78
N VAL A 83 1.89 4.74 17.06
CA VAL A 83 3.07 4.21 16.37
C VAL A 83 3.53 5.15 15.26
N THR A 84 2.60 5.73 14.49
CA THR A 84 2.92 6.71 13.45
C THR A 84 3.48 8.00 14.05
N GLY A 85 2.92 8.48 15.17
CA GLY A 85 3.45 9.61 15.92
C GLY A 85 4.89 9.38 16.38
N ILE A 86 5.19 8.20 16.93
CA ILE A 86 6.56 7.82 17.31
C ILE A 86 7.48 7.81 16.08
N ALA A 87 7.03 7.23 14.96
CA ALA A 87 7.81 7.18 13.72
C ALA A 87 8.11 8.59 13.17
N LEU A 88 7.15 9.52 13.21
CA LEU A 88 7.33 10.91 12.81
C LEU A 88 8.33 11.65 13.70
N VAL A 89 8.23 11.47 15.02
CA VAL A 89 9.18 12.07 15.98
C VAL A 89 10.60 11.55 15.72
N LEU A 90 10.76 10.23 15.55
CA LEU A 90 12.06 9.65 15.22
C LEU A 90 12.61 10.18 13.89
N GLY A 91 11.77 10.28 12.85
CA GLY A 91 12.16 10.87 11.57
C GLY A 91 12.63 12.31 11.71
N LEU A 92 11.93 13.13 12.51
CA LEU A 92 12.30 14.52 12.77
C LEU A 92 13.61 14.63 13.55
N VAL A 93 13.80 13.79 14.58
CA VAL A 93 15.05 13.75 15.36
C VAL A 93 16.22 13.37 14.47
N LEU A 94 16.09 12.34 13.63
CA LEU A 94 17.14 11.95 12.70
C LEU A 94 17.44 13.06 11.68
N ALA A 95 16.42 13.71 11.12
CA ALA A 95 16.61 14.84 10.23
C ALA A 95 17.34 16.01 10.91
N TRP A 96 17.02 16.29 12.19
CA TRP A 96 17.66 17.35 12.96
C TRP A 96 19.11 17.01 13.33
N VAL A 97 19.43 15.74 13.61
CA VAL A 97 20.77 15.28 13.98
C VAL A 97 21.69 15.18 12.77
N PHE A 98 21.25 14.51 11.70
CA PHE A 98 22.08 14.29 10.51
C PHE A 98 22.10 15.49 9.56
N GLN A 99 21.13 16.41 9.71
CA GLN A 99 20.98 17.61 8.89
C GLN A 99 21.22 17.34 7.40
N PRO A 100 20.49 16.37 6.79
CA PRO A 100 20.68 16.04 5.38
C PRO A 100 20.39 17.28 4.52
N GLY A 101 21.44 17.86 3.93
CA GLY A 101 21.39 19.09 3.16
C GLY A 101 22.13 20.28 3.76
N ALA A 102 22.63 20.20 5.00
CA ALA A 102 23.55 21.20 5.54
C ALA A 102 24.83 21.27 4.69
N GLY A 103 25.19 22.46 4.22
CA GLY A 103 26.30 22.68 3.29
C GLY A 103 25.95 22.57 1.81
N MET A 104 24.71 22.17 1.46
CA MET A 104 24.18 22.42 0.13
C MET A 104 23.87 23.92 0.04
N ASN A 105 24.77 24.71 -0.56
CA ASN A 105 24.65 26.16 -0.74
C ASN A 105 23.61 26.49 -1.84
N ILE A 106 22.44 25.84 -1.76
CA ILE A 106 21.33 25.97 -2.70
C ILE A 106 20.60 27.26 -2.35
N ASP A 107 20.69 28.25 -3.23
CA ASP A 107 19.92 29.48 -3.11
C ASP A 107 18.45 29.19 -3.49
N PRO A 108 17.49 29.27 -2.52
CA PRO A 108 16.08 29.02 -2.77
C PRO A 108 15.46 29.91 -3.85
N SER A 109 16.07 31.05 -4.14
CA SER A 109 15.62 32.00 -5.16
C SER A 109 15.99 31.60 -6.60
N THR A 110 16.96 30.68 -6.76
CA THR A 110 17.44 30.18 -8.06
C THR A 110 16.82 28.84 -8.46
N LEU A 111 16.05 28.22 -7.55
CA LEU A 111 15.35 26.97 -7.79
C LEU A 111 14.10 27.20 -8.64
N ASP A 112 13.91 26.38 -9.66
CA ASP A 112 12.69 26.40 -10.48
C ASP A 112 11.48 25.98 -9.62
N GLY A 113 10.68 26.98 -9.23
CA GLY A 113 9.46 26.80 -8.44
C GLY A 113 8.38 25.98 -9.14
N SER A 114 8.55 25.66 -10.44
CA SER A 114 7.67 24.74 -11.18
C SER A 114 7.62 23.37 -10.51
N ALA A 115 8.74 22.85 -9.99
CA ALA A 115 8.78 21.59 -9.26
C ALA A 115 8.03 21.64 -7.92
N LEU A 116 7.91 22.83 -7.32
CA LEU A 116 7.21 23.05 -6.06
C LEU A 116 5.70 23.25 -6.24
N SER A 117 5.26 23.60 -7.45
CA SER A 117 3.84 23.83 -7.77
C SER A 117 2.97 22.59 -7.50
N ALA A 118 3.46 21.39 -7.84
CA ALA A 118 2.79 20.12 -7.55
C ALA A 118 2.66 19.84 -6.04
N TYR A 119 3.63 20.28 -5.23
CA TYR A 119 3.55 20.17 -3.77
C TYR A 119 2.61 21.21 -3.16
N LYS A 120 2.61 22.44 -3.69
CA LYS A 120 1.67 23.50 -3.28
C LYS A 120 0.22 23.13 -3.59
N GLU A 121 -0.05 22.48 -4.72
CA GLU A 121 -1.39 22.01 -5.07
C GLU A 121 -1.88 20.90 -4.11
N ASN A 122 -1.00 19.96 -3.74
CA ASN A 122 -1.32 18.93 -2.75
C ASN A 122 -1.51 19.51 -1.34
N ALA A 123 -0.70 20.50 -0.95
CA ALA A 123 -0.89 21.24 0.30
C ALA A 123 -2.23 22.02 0.29
N GLY A 124 -2.59 22.62 -0.84
CA GLY A 124 -3.88 23.29 -1.04
C GLY A 124 -5.08 22.34 -0.85
N LYS A 125 -4.97 21.10 -1.36
CA LYS A 125 -5.98 20.04 -1.18
C LYS A 125 -6.11 19.61 0.29
N LEU A 126 -5.03 19.65 1.07
CA LEU A 126 -5.06 19.33 2.51
C LEU A 126 -5.66 20.47 3.34
N THR A 127 -5.48 21.72 2.92
CA THR A 127 -6.02 22.90 3.63
C THR A 127 -7.48 23.22 3.31
N GLY A 128 -8.00 22.81 2.14
CA GLY A 128 -9.33 23.22 1.66
C GLY A 128 -10.51 22.38 2.16
N GLY A 129 -10.33 21.07 2.33
CA GLY A 129 -11.46 20.14 2.51
C GLY A 129 -11.83 19.75 3.93
N GLY A 130 -10.87 19.87 4.86
CA GLY A 130 -11.03 19.41 6.25
C GLY A 130 -11.47 17.94 6.38
N PHE A 131 -11.97 17.59 7.56
CA PHE A 131 -12.47 16.24 7.86
C PHE A 131 -13.74 15.88 7.06
N THR A 132 -14.58 16.87 6.74
CA THR A 132 -15.85 16.66 6.04
C THR A 132 -15.64 16.20 4.60
N GLU A 133 -14.74 16.82 3.83
CA GLU A 133 -14.45 16.39 2.46
C GLU A 133 -13.83 14.99 2.44
N PHE A 134 -12.94 14.70 3.39
CA PHE A 134 -12.38 13.35 3.56
C PHE A 134 -13.47 12.30 3.82
N ALA A 135 -14.39 12.59 4.75
CA ALA A 135 -15.50 11.68 5.07
C ALA A 135 -16.44 11.47 3.87
N LEU A 136 -16.70 12.53 3.09
CA LEU A 136 -17.52 12.42 1.87
C LEU A 136 -16.81 11.62 0.77
N LYS A 137 -15.49 11.79 0.60
CA LYS A 137 -14.69 11.05 -0.39
C LYS A 137 -14.61 9.55 -0.10
N LEU A 138 -14.76 9.18 1.17
CA LEU A 138 -14.80 7.78 1.61
C LEU A 138 -16.04 7.05 1.08
N ILE A 139 -17.15 7.78 0.89
CA ILE A 139 -18.40 7.21 0.39
C ILE A 139 -18.29 7.08 -1.13
N PRO A 140 -18.25 5.85 -1.67
CA PRO A 140 -18.18 5.65 -3.11
C PRO A 140 -19.48 6.07 -3.79
N THR A 141 -19.40 6.48 -5.06
CA THR A 141 -20.59 6.80 -5.86
C THR A 141 -21.46 5.56 -6.12
N THR A 142 -20.84 4.38 -6.23
CA THR A 142 -21.52 3.08 -6.33
C THR A 142 -20.76 2.03 -5.52
N ALA A 143 -21.43 0.96 -5.07
CA ALA A 143 -20.78 -0.08 -4.26
C ALA A 143 -19.55 -0.73 -4.93
N LEU A 144 -19.49 -0.70 -6.26
CA LEU A 144 -18.39 -1.25 -7.05
C LEU A 144 -17.34 -0.22 -7.48
N SER A 145 -17.57 1.07 -7.29
CA SER A 145 -16.65 2.10 -7.82
C SER A 145 -15.26 1.96 -7.24
N GLY A 146 -15.14 1.66 -5.94
CA GLY A 146 -13.85 1.46 -5.27
C GLY A 146 -13.04 0.29 -5.86
N PHE A 147 -13.72 -0.76 -6.34
CA PHE A 147 -13.06 -1.90 -6.98
C PHE A 147 -12.53 -1.55 -8.37
N VAL A 148 -13.23 -0.68 -9.09
CA VAL A 148 -12.86 -0.24 -10.45
C VAL A 148 -11.76 0.83 -10.40
N SER A 149 -11.87 1.79 -9.48
CA SER A 149 -10.89 2.87 -9.30
C SER A 149 -9.63 2.40 -8.56
N GLY A 150 -9.69 1.26 -7.88
CA GLY A 150 -8.62 0.77 -7.01
C GLY A 150 -8.49 1.55 -5.71
N ASP A 151 -9.53 2.30 -5.31
CA ASP A 151 -9.57 3.02 -4.04
C ASP A 151 -9.85 2.04 -2.89
N VAL A 152 -8.79 1.64 -2.21
CA VAL A 152 -8.84 0.69 -1.09
C VAL A 152 -9.69 1.22 0.06
N MET A 153 -9.75 2.54 0.26
CA MET A 153 -10.46 3.14 1.38
C MET A 153 -11.98 3.07 1.16
N GLN A 154 -12.43 3.32 -0.06
CA GLN A 154 -13.83 3.12 -0.46
C GLN A 154 -14.24 1.65 -0.34
N VAL A 155 -13.38 0.73 -0.79
CA VAL A 155 -13.61 -0.71 -0.67
C VAL A 155 -13.74 -1.11 0.79
N LEU A 156 -12.88 -0.60 1.67
CA LEU A 156 -12.91 -0.88 3.10
C LEU A 156 -14.23 -0.42 3.74
N LEU A 157 -14.75 0.76 3.40
CA LEU A 157 -16.06 1.21 3.90
C LEU A 157 -17.18 0.23 3.49
N VAL A 158 -17.26 -0.12 2.20
CA VAL A 158 -18.28 -1.07 1.69
C VAL A 158 -18.15 -2.42 2.39
N SER A 159 -16.91 -2.89 2.60
CA SER A 159 -16.61 -4.15 3.28
C SER A 159 -17.08 -4.17 4.74
N ILE A 160 -16.89 -3.06 5.46
CA ILE A 160 -17.34 -2.93 6.85
C ILE A 160 -18.86 -2.96 6.91
N LEU A 161 -19.54 -2.16 6.08
CA LEU A 161 -21.00 -2.12 6.05
C LEU A 161 -21.60 -3.49 5.69
N PHE A 162 -21.04 -4.15 4.68
CA PHE A 162 -21.49 -5.47 4.24
C PHE A 162 -21.20 -6.57 5.28
N GLY A 163 -20.01 -6.56 5.89
CA GLY A 163 -19.65 -7.48 6.97
C GLY A 163 -20.54 -7.33 8.20
N CYS A 164 -20.86 -6.09 8.59
CA CYS A 164 -21.82 -5.81 9.67
C CYS A 164 -23.23 -6.32 9.31
N ALA A 165 -23.69 -6.10 8.07
CA ALA A 165 -25.00 -6.60 7.63
C ALA A 165 -25.08 -8.14 7.66
N LEU A 166 -24.02 -8.83 7.22
CA LEU A 166 -23.93 -10.30 7.31
C LEU A 166 -23.92 -10.80 8.77
N ALA A 167 -23.17 -10.13 9.65
CA ALA A 167 -23.16 -10.46 11.07
C ALA A 167 -24.56 -10.30 11.72
N LEU A 168 -25.32 -9.28 11.32
CA LEU A 168 -26.69 -9.05 11.80
C LEU A 168 -27.72 -10.03 11.22
N LEU A 169 -27.48 -10.59 10.03
CA LEU A 169 -28.32 -11.63 9.42
C LEU A 169 -28.21 -12.99 10.14
N GLY A 170 -27.15 -13.21 10.91
CA GLY A 170 -26.93 -14.45 11.67
C GLY A 170 -26.91 -15.68 10.75
N PRO A 171 -27.69 -16.75 11.06
CA PRO A 171 -27.67 -18.00 10.29
C PRO A 171 -27.97 -17.83 8.79
N LYS A 172 -28.76 -16.81 8.42
CA LYS A 172 -29.07 -16.54 7.00
C LYS A 172 -27.86 -16.02 6.21
N GLY A 173 -26.89 -15.40 6.90
CA GLY A 173 -25.67 -14.86 6.31
C GLY A 173 -24.53 -15.88 6.19
N GLU A 174 -24.66 -17.06 6.81
CA GLU A 174 -23.59 -18.05 6.92
C GLU A 174 -23.12 -18.55 5.55
N ARG A 175 -24.06 -18.88 4.65
CA ARG A 175 -23.75 -19.33 3.29
C ARG A 175 -22.99 -18.28 2.47
N ILE A 176 -23.28 -16.99 2.67
CA ILE A 176 -22.56 -15.92 1.97
C ILE A 176 -21.18 -15.74 2.59
N THR A 177 -21.07 -15.82 3.91
CA THR A 177 -19.81 -15.69 4.64
C THR A 177 -18.83 -16.80 4.26
N SER A 178 -19.29 -18.05 4.15
CA SER A 178 -18.45 -19.18 3.73
C SER A 178 -17.99 -19.04 2.28
N LEU A 179 -18.86 -18.56 1.37
CA LEU A 179 -18.46 -18.30 -0.02
C LEU A 179 -17.37 -17.21 -0.11
N ILE A 180 -17.44 -16.19 0.74
CA ILE A 180 -16.43 -15.12 0.78
C ILE A 180 -15.11 -15.63 1.36
N GLU A 181 -15.16 -16.54 2.32
CA GLU A 181 -13.98 -17.22 2.86
C GLU A 181 -13.27 -18.06 1.78
N ASP A 182 -14.01 -18.90 1.06
CA ASP A 182 -13.48 -19.72 -0.05
C ASP A 182 -12.87 -18.83 -1.15
N LEU A 183 -13.56 -17.74 -1.50
CA LEU A 183 -13.06 -16.76 -2.45
C LEU A 183 -11.76 -16.11 -1.94
N SER A 184 -11.69 -15.77 -0.66
CA SER A 184 -10.49 -15.19 -0.03
C SER A 184 -9.31 -16.17 -0.10
N HIS A 185 -9.54 -17.45 0.15
CA HIS A 185 -8.50 -18.48 -0.01
C HIS A 185 -8.00 -18.58 -1.45
N ALA A 186 -8.89 -18.53 -2.44
CA ALA A 186 -8.51 -18.50 -3.85
C ALA A 186 -7.68 -17.25 -4.20
N LEU A 187 -8.06 -16.09 -3.68
CA LEU A 187 -7.33 -14.84 -3.86
C LEU A 187 -5.94 -14.87 -3.20
N PHE A 188 -5.83 -15.41 -1.98
CA PHE A 188 -4.53 -15.60 -1.32
C PHE A 188 -3.62 -16.55 -2.08
N LYS A 189 -4.16 -17.64 -2.64
CA LYS A 189 -3.40 -18.57 -3.48
C LYS A 189 -2.91 -17.89 -4.77
N THR A 190 -3.75 -17.04 -5.37
CA THR A 190 -3.40 -16.22 -6.53
C THR A 190 -2.29 -15.22 -6.18
N MET A 191 -2.42 -14.52 -5.04
CA MET A 191 -1.38 -13.62 -4.52
C MET A 191 -0.06 -14.37 -4.30
N GLY A 192 -0.11 -15.59 -3.75
CA GLY A 192 1.07 -16.44 -3.57
C GLY A 192 1.76 -16.78 -4.90
N LEU A 193 1.00 -16.99 -5.98
CA LEU A 193 1.56 -17.18 -7.32
C LEU A 193 2.23 -15.90 -7.84
N LEU A 194 1.59 -14.74 -7.65
CA LEU A 194 2.16 -13.45 -8.07
C LEU A 194 3.42 -13.08 -7.28
N ILE A 195 3.49 -13.40 -5.98
CA ILE A 195 4.68 -13.16 -5.16
C ILE A 195 5.90 -13.92 -5.69
N ARG A 196 5.73 -15.03 -6.42
CA ARG A 196 6.85 -15.70 -7.10
C ARG A 196 7.51 -14.84 -8.18
N LEU A 197 6.80 -13.84 -8.70
CA LEU A 197 7.33 -12.86 -9.65
C LEU A 197 8.00 -11.66 -8.96
N ALA A 198 7.92 -11.56 -7.62
CA ALA A 198 8.47 -10.44 -6.86
C ALA A 198 9.96 -10.18 -7.10
N PRO A 199 10.84 -11.19 -7.25
CA PRO A 199 12.25 -10.93 -7.57
C PRO A 199 12.43 -10.13 -8.87
N LEU A 200 11.64 -10.43 -9.91
CA LEU A 200 11.70 -9.69 -11.18
C LEU A 200 11.19 -8.26 -11.04
N GLY A 201 10.10 -8.07 -10.29
CA GLY A 201 9.56 -6.75 -9.99
C GLY A 201 10.53 -5.87 -9.21
N VAL A 202 11.18 -6.44 -8.18
CA VAL A 202 12.17 -5.75 -7.35
C VAL A 202 13.41 -5.40 -8.17
N LEU A 203 13.92 -6.32 -8.99
CA LEU A 203 15.05 -6.03 -9.88
C LEU A 203 14.74 -4.84 -10.79
N GLY A 204 13.60 -4.85 -11.48
CA GLY A 204 13.24 -3.77 -12.40
C GLY A 204 13.01 -2.42 -11.71
N ALA A 205 12.36 -2.43 -10.54
CA ALA A 205 12.09 -1.21 -9.78
C ALA A 205 13.36 -0.58 -9.19
N ILE A 206 14.24 -1.41 -8.62
CA ILE A 206 15.49 -0.93 -8.02
C ILE A 206 16.48 -0.49 -9.10
N ALA A 207 16.64 -1.27 -10.18
CA ALA A 207 17.50 -0.89 -11.30
C ALA A 207 17.07 0.45 -11.91
N PHE A 208 15.77 0.66 -12.12
CA PHE A 208 15.25 1.94 -12.61
C PHE A 208 15.55 3.10 -11.64
N THR A 209 15.31 2.91 -10.34
CA THR A 209 15.51 3.96 -9.33
C THR A 209 16.96 4.40 -9.26
N VAL A 210 17.88 3.43 -9.15
CA VAL A 210 19.33 3.67 -9.11
C VAL A 210 19.82 4.24 -10.44
N GLY A 211 19.43 3.65 -11.57
CA GLY A 211 19.87 4.13 -12.89
C GLY A 211 19.38 5.54 -13.26
N LYS A 212 18.26 5.98 -12.68
CA LYS A 212 17.73 7.34 -12.92
C LYS A 212 18.23 8.38 -11.92
N TYR A 213 18.41 8.02 -10.66
CA TYR A 213 18.65 8.98 -9.58
C TYR A 213 20.03 8.84 -8.90
N GLY A 214 20.80 7.80 -9.21
CA GLY A 214 22.08 7.48 -8.56
C GLY A 214 21.86 6.59 -7.35
#